data_AF-A0A151QNP7-F1
#
_entry.id   AF-A0A151QNP7-F1
#
_cell.length_a   1.000
_cell.length_b   1.000
_cell.length_c   1.000
_cell.angle_alpha   90.00
_cell.angle_beta   90.00
_cell.angle_gamma   90.00
#
_symmetry.space_group_name_H-M   'P 1'
#
loop_
_entity.id
_entity.type
_entity.pdbx_description
1 polymer ?
#
loop_
_entity_poly.entity_id
_entity_poly.type
_entity_poly.pdbx_seq_one_letter_code
_entity_poly.pdbx_strand_id
1 'polypeptide(L)'
;MIDYQCKKLYSNYDNWCIQMKTLLGSQSLWDIVEKGFQEPKEDEEQSVAQIAALEKTRVKDKSALYFLYNAVDESGFEKIASATSSKEAWKILEVVLT
;
A
#
# COMPACT_ATOMS: atom_id res chain seq x y z
N MET A 1 14.61 14.83 -10.94
CA MET A 1 14.34 13.73 -9.99
C MET A 1 14.36 14.34 -8.61
N ILE A 2 13.20 14.51 -7.97
CA ILE A 2 13.16 14.84 -6.54
C ILE A 2 13.23 13.50 -5.84
N ASP A 3 14.35 13.26 -5.18
CA ASP A 3 14.57 12.06 -4.39
C ASP A 3 13.65 12.15 -3.15
N TYR A 4 12.48 11.53 -3.22
CA TYR A 4 11.57 11.33 -2.09
C TYR A 4 12.15 10.23 -1.19
N GLN A 5 13.36 10.44 -0.68
CA GLN A 5 13.89 9.62 0.41
C GLN A 5 13.05 9.95 1.64
N CYS A 6 12.01 9.14 1.88
CA CYS A 6 11.33 9.10 3.16
C CYS A 6 12.41 8.74 4.18
N LYS A 7 12.88 9.75 4.95
CA LYS A 7 13.84 9.58 6.03
C LYS A 7 13.33 8.40 6.87
N LYS A 8 14.07 7.28 6.93
CA LYS A 8 13.69 6.07 7.68
C LYS A 8 13.30 6.47 9.11
N LEU A 9 12.00 6.55 9.39
CA LEU A 9 11.43 7.12 10.61
C LEU A 9 10.97 5.99 11.52
N TYR A 10 11.90 5.40 12.27
CA TYR A 10 11.60 4.43 13.33
C TYR A 10 11.73 5.07 14.72
N SER A 11 11.13 6.26 14.93
CA SER A 11 11.08 6.85 16.29
C SER A 11 9.72 7.40 16.71
N ASN A 12 8.75 7.53 15.79
CA ASN A 12 7.38 7.90 16.14
C ASN A 12 6.42 7.36 15.06
N TYR A 13 5.71 6.27 15.40
CA TYR A 13 4.73 5.64 14.52
C TYR A 13 3.62 6.60 14.10
N ASP A 14 3.11 7.43 15.02
CA ASP A 14 2.04 8.38 14.72
C ASP A 14 2.46 9.38 13.64
N ASN A 15 3.68 9.92 13.74
CA ASN A 15 4.23 10.82 12.74
C ASN A 15 4.41 10.14 11.37
N TRP A 16 4.97 8.93 11.37
CA TRP A 16 5.13 8.14 10.14
C TRP A 16 3.77 7.86 9.49
N CYS A 17 2.77 7.47 10.29
CA CYS A 17 1.42 7.17 9.84
C CYS A 17 0.76 8.40 9.20
N ILE A 18 0.86 9.58 9.82
CA ILE A 18 0.35 10.84 9.27
C ILE A 18 1.02 11.18 7.93
N GLN A 19 2.35 11.07 7.85
CA GLN A 19 3.09 11.33 6.62
C GLN A 19 2.70 10.36 5.51
N MET A 20 2.56 9.08 5.83
CA MET A 20 2.24 8.07 4.82
C MET A 20 0.81 8.16 4.32
N LYS A 21 -0.16 8.42 5.19
CA LYS A 21 -1.54 8.76 4.79
C LYS A 21 -1.56 9.97 3.86
N THR A 22 -0.78 11.01 4.17
CA THR A 22 -0.69 12.23 3.34
C THR A 22 -0.10 11.95 1.97
N LEU A 23 1.02 11.21 1.90
CA LEU A 23 1.67 10.85 0.64
C LEU A 23 0.74 10.03 -0.25
N LEU A 24 0.19 8.94 0.27
CA LEU A 24 -0.73 8.07 -0.46
C LEU A 24 -2.01 8.80 -0.86
N GLY A 25 -2.52 9.68 -0.01
CA GLY A 25 -3.65 10.56 -0.30
C GLY A 25 -3.39 11.46 -1.51
N SER A 26 -2.23 12.12 -1.57
CA SER A 26 -1.86 12.98 -2.72
C SER A 26 -1.78 12.23 -4.06
N GLN A 27 -1.54 10.92 -4.02
CA GLN A 27 -1.47 10.04 -5.18
C GLN A 27 -2.80 9.32 -5.47
N SER A 28 -3.87 9.63 -4.71
CA SER A 28 -5.16 8.92 -4.79
C SER A 28 -5.04 7.40 -4.58
N LEU A 29 -4.15 7.01 -3.66
CA LEU A 29 -3.83 5.63 -3.28
C LEU A 29 -4.34 5.27 -1.88
N TRP A 30 -4.67 6.24 -1.02
CA TRP A 30 -5.09 5.92 0.36
C TRP A 30 -6.33 5.01 0.40
N ASP A 31 -7.31 5.24 -0.49
CA ASP A 31 -8.52 4.42 -0.56
C ASP A 31 -8.22 2.92 -0.77
N ILE A 32 -7.22 2.59 -1.61
CA ILE A 32 -6.88 1.19 -1.88
C ILE A 32 -6.19 0.53 -0.67
N VAL A 33 -5.44 1.30 0.12
CA VAL A 33 -4.79 0.82 1.35
C VAL A 33 -5.82 0.61 2.45
N GLU A 34 -6.72 1.57 2.66
CA GLU A 34 -7.72 1.54 3.73
C GLU A 34 -8.80 0.49 3.45
N LYS A 35 -9.39 0.54 2.25
CA LYS A 35 -10.54 -0.29 1.90
C LYS A 35 -10.11 -1.62 1.30
N GLY A 36 -8.97 -1.66 0.63
CA GLY A 36 -8.55 -2.84 -0.14
C GLY A 36 -9.38 -2.99 -1.41
N PHE A 37 -9.15 -4.09 -2.10
CA PHE A 37 -9.97 -4.53 -3.21
C PHE A 37 -10.17 -6.03 -3.13
N GLN A 38 -11.13 -6.53 -3.90
CA GLN A 38 -11.40 -7.95 -4.02
C GLN A 38 -11.00 -8.40 -5.41
N GLU A 39 -10.24 -9.49 -5.47
CA GLU A 39 -10.05 -10.22 -6.70
C GLU A 39 -11.35 -11.00 -7.01
N PRO A 40 -11.82 -10.97 -8.27
CA PRO A 40 -12.91 -11.82 -8.72
C PRO A 40 -12.58 -13.30 -8.52
N LYS A 41 -13.60 -14.14 -8.40
CA LYS A 41 -13.39 -15.59 -8.43
C LYS A 41 -12.96 -16.01 -9.84
N GLU A 42 -12.15 -17.06 -9.95
CA GLU A 42 -11.66 -17.57 -11.25
C GLU A 42 -12.80 -17.88 -12.25
N ASP A 43 -13.95 -18.32 -11.74
CA ASP A 43 -15.11 -18.69 -12.55
C ASP A 43 -16.09 -17.51 -12.83
N GLU A 44 -15.76 -16.30 -12.41
CA GLU A 44 -16.63 -15.13 -12.57
C GLU A 44 -16.44 -14.48 -13.95
N GLU A 45 -17.47 -14.54 -14.80
CA GLU A 45 -17.43 -13.86 -16.09
C GLU A 45 -17.34 -12.34 -15.91
N GLN A 46 -16.32 -11.75 -16.52
CA GLN A 46 -16.08 -10.32 -16.48
C GLN A 46 -16.24 -9.69 -17.86
N SER A 47 -16.98 -8.58 -17.90
CA SER A 47 -16.98 -7.70 -19.07
C SER A 47 -15.61 -7.06 -19.28
N VAL A 48 -15.33 -6.63 -20.52
CA VAL A 48 -14.10 -5.89 -20.87
C VAL A 48 -13.91 -4.65 -19.96
N ALA A 49 -15.00 -3.97 -19.62
CA ALA A 49 -14.96 -2.79 -18.74
C ALA A 49 -14.55 -3.16 -17.29
N GLN A 50 -15.02 -4.29 -16.76
CA GLN A 50 -14.65 -4.77 -15.42
C GLN A 50 -13.18 -5.19 -15.38
N ILE A 51 -12.68 -5.89 -16.41
CA ILE A 51 -11.26 -6.27 -16.52
C ILE A 51 -10.38 -5.01 -16.51
N ALA A 52 -10.71 -4.00 -17.33
CA ALA A 52 -9.95 -2.76 -17.38
C ALA A 52 -9.95 -2.00 -16.04
N ALA A 53 -11.08 -1.99 -15.32
CA ALA A 53 -11.18 -1.38 -14.00
C ALA A 53 -10.38 -2.15 -12.93
N LEU A 54 -10.37 -3.48 -13.01
CA LEU A 54 -9.59 -4.33 -12.11
C LEU A 54 -8.09 -4.12 -12.30
N GLU A 55 -7.61 -4.08 -13.55
CA GLU A 55 -6.20 -3.78 -13.85
C GLU A 55 -5.77 -2.41 -13.29
N LYS A 56 -6.61 -1.38 -13.45
CA LYS A 56 -6.34 -0.06 -12.85
C LYS A 56 -6.25 -0.13 -11.32
N THR A 57 -7.06 -0.99 -10.69
CA THR A 57 -7.07 -1.18 -9.23
C THR A 57 -5.82 -1.93 -8.77
N ARG A 58 -5.43 -3.00 -9.48
CA ARG A 58 -4.18 -3.75 -9.24
C ARG A 58 -2.95 -2.84 -9.33
N VAL A 59 -2.89 -1.97 -10.35
CA VAL A 59 -1.80 -0.99 -10.50
C VAL A 59 -1.73 -0.03 -9.30
N LYS A 60 -2.88 0.47 -8.81
CA LYS A 60 -2.91 1.31 -7.61
C LYS A 60 -2.42 0.57 -6.38
N ASP A 61 -2.86 -0.67 -6.17
CA ASP A 61 -2.42 -1.48 -5.04
C ASP A 61 -0.91 -1.72 -5.06
N LYS A 62 -0.33 -2.09 -6.22
CA LYS A 62 1.12 -2.28 -6.34
C LYS A 62 1.90 -0.97 -6.18
N SER A 63 1.35 0.15 -6.64
CA SER A 63 1.94 1.48 -6.41
C SER A 63 1.96 1.82 -4.92
N ALA A 64 0.87 1.56 -4.20
CA ALA A 64 0.79 1.79 -2.76
C ALA A 64 1.76 0.88 -1.99
N LEU A 65 1.84 -0.41 -2.34
CA LEU A 65 2.84 -1.34 -1.78
C LEU A 65 4.27 -0.84 -1.97
N TYR A 66 4.60 -0.36 -3.16
CA TYR A 66 5.92 0.20 -3.43
C TYR A 66 6.25 1.37 -2.48
N PHE A 67 5.31 2.30 -2.26
CA PHE A 67 5.53 3.38 -1.29
C PHE A 67 5.75 2.85 0.12
N LEU A 68 4.97 1.86 0.57
CA LEU A 68 5.12 1.26 1.90
C LEU A 68 6.50 0.58 2.06
N TYR A 69 6.96 -0.16 1.07
CA TYR A 69 8.30 -0.77 1.08
C TYR A 69 9.43 0.26 1.20
N ASN A 70 9.30 1.40 0.51
CA ASN A 70 10.32 2.45 0.55
C ASN A 70 10.21 3.36 1.79
N ALA A 71 9.09 3.34 2.51
CA ALA A 71 8.86 4.17 3.68
C ALA A 71 9.34 3.53 4.99
N VAL A 72 9.80 2.28 4.95
CA VAL A 72 10.27 1.52 6.11
C VAL A 72 11.76 1.21 6.01
N ASP A 73 12.37 0.80 7.12
CA ASP A 73 13.72 0.25 7.11
C ASP A 73 13.73 -1.23 6.71
N GLU A 74 14.91 -1.86 6.74
CA GLU A 74 15.07 -3.26 6.31
C GLU A 74 14.26 -4.22 7.18
N SER A 75 14.25 -4.02 8.50
CA SER A 75 13.43 -4.83 9.43
C SER A 75 11.93 -4.63 9.18
N GLY A 76 11.50 -3.40 8.91
CA GLY A 76 10.12 -3.11 8.51
C GLY A 76 9.75 -3.79 7.18
N PHE A 77 10.64 -3.74 6.19
CA PHE A 77 10.42 -4.36 4.89
C PHE A 77 10.24 -5.88 5.01
N GLU A 78 11.12 -6.57 5.75
CA GLU A 78 11.02 -8.02 5.96
C GLU A 78 9.66 -8.44 6.53
N LYS A 79 9.08 -7.63 7.41
CA LYS A 79 7.76 -7.90 8.02
C LYS A 79 6.62 -7.81 7.01
N ILE A 80 6.70 -6.89 6.04
CA ILE A 80 5.65 -6.68 5.04
C ILE A 80 5.95 -7.34 3.69
N ALA A 81 7.11 -7.95 3.51
CA ALA A 81 7.54 -8.52 2.23
C ALA A 81 6.64 -9.67 1.73
N SER A 82 5.96 -10.38 2.65
CA SER A 82 4.99 -11.42 2.31
C SER A 82 3.57 -10.89 2.05
N ALA A 83 3.32 -9.60 2.25
CA ALA A 83 2.00 -9.02 2.06
C ALA A 83 1.61 -9.07 0.57
N THR A 84 0.41 -9.58 0.32
CA THR A 84 -0.13 -9.74 -1.04
C THR A 84 -0.78 -8.45 -1.55
N SER A 85 -1.16 -7.55 -0.64
CA SER A 85 -1.82 -6.28 -0.92
C SER A 85 -1.29 -5.15 -0.04
N SER A 86 -1.48 -3.91 -0.48
CA SER A 86 -1.12 -2.71 0.27
C SER A 86 -1.88 -2.59 1.60
N LYS A 87 -3.14 -3.04 1.62
CA LYS A 87 -3.94 -3.13 2.84
C LYS A 87 -3.36 -4.10 3.86
N GLU A 88 -2.93 -5.28 3.40
CA GLU A 88 -2.31 -6.27 4.27
C GLU A 88 -0.98 -5.75 4.85
N ALA A 89 -0.13 -5.15 4.00
CA ALA A 89 1.11 -4.52 4.43
C ALA A 89 0.86 -3.43 5.49
N TRP A 90 -0.13 -2.56 5.24
CA TRP A 90 -0.51 -1.51 6.18
C TRP A 90 -0.95 -2.05 7.55
N LYS A 91 -1.78 -3.09 7.56
CA LYS A 91 -2.23 -3.75 8.80
C LYS A 91 -1.08 -4.38 9.58
N ILE A 92 -0.11 -5.00 8.89
CA ILE A 92 1.08 -5.55 9.54
C ILE A 92 1.88 -4.42 10.19
N LEU A 93 2.06 -3.29 9.51
CA LEU A 93 2.75 -2.12 10.08
C LEU A 93 1.98 -1.52 11.25
N GLU A 94 0.65 -1.46 11.19
CA GLU A 94 -0.19 -1.06 12.33
C GLU A 94 0.10 -1.93 13.56
N VAL A 95 0.09 -3.26 13.41
CA VAL A 95 0.29 -4.19 14.53
C VAL A 95 1.71 -4.16 15.09
N VAL A 96 2.72 -4.00 14.22
CA VAL A 96 4.12 -4.12 14.63
C VAL A 96 4.72 -2.80 15.14
N LEU A 97 4.11 -1.66 14.81
CA LEU A 97 4.60 -0.33 15.19
C LEU A 97 3.80 0.32 16.34
N THR A 98 2.69 -0.28 16.77
CA THR A 98 2.00 0.01 18.05
C THR A 98 2.49 -0.89 19.17
#